data_AF-A0A3P7LWW0-F1
#
_entry.id   AF-A0A3P7LWW0-F1
#
_cell.length_a   1.000
_cell.length_b   1.000
_cell.length_c   1.000
_cell.angle_alpha   90.00
_cell.angle_beta   90.00
_cell.angle_gamma   90.00
#
_symmetry.space_group_name_H-M   'P 1'
#
loop_
_entity.id
_entity.type
_entity.pdbx_description
1 polymer ?
#
loop_
_entity_poly.entity_id
_entity_poly.type
_entity_poly.pdbx_seq_one_letter_code
_entity_poly.pdbx_strand_id
1 'polypeptide(L)'
;MLLGTLGGIFCADTIPCEPSSVLVQGSTSLGASFKNSDIDAVLVTPNFIHREDFFGSLVNVLKKHQSIQEILPIPYAFVPLIKMKVEETCVDLILSRLNLPYVPCPLTFNEKPEVFYNNVDQYSVHGLSGLHLAQKFHDLVPDFSLFTDLLKVTSLSDSYLGLLDQTIILAELVELQSGVPSRSLDSGDSHKPSKRKVDATLTTLVQIFFTYFSHWLWPCPVILSPVVSVPELRLYSWHPKNASLKNHDLMPIITPVFPHKNAAYTVRPSTRDIVVKEFRRG
;
A
#
# COMPACT_ATOMS: atom_id res chain seq x y z
N MET A 1 25.89 20.90 17.61
CA MET A 1 25.00 20.63 18.75
C MET A 1 23.90 21.68 18.71
N LEU A 2 22.67 21.24 18.42
CA LEU A 2 21.34 21.81 18.75
C LEU A 2 21.04 23.33 18.66
N LEU A 3 19.90 23.57 17.97
CA LEU A 3 18.82 24.54 18.24
C LEU A 3 19.01 26.03 17.93
N GLY A 4 18.03 26.56 17.18
CA GLY A 4 17.80 27.98 16.96
C GLY A 4 16.44 28.25 16.30
N THR A 5 15.41 28.32 17.14
CA THR A 5 14.05 28.81 16.86
C THR A 5 14.02 30.22 16.29
N LEU A 6 13.17 30.46 15.28
CA LEU A 6 12.57 31.78 15.04
C LEU A 6 11.08 31.58 14.71
N GLY A 7 10.23 32.10 15.60
CA GLY A 7 8.79 32.24 15.41
C GLY A 7 8.42 33.65 14.92
N GLY A 8 7.19 33.74 14.40
CA GLY A 8 6.53 34.96 13.91
C GLY A 8 6.14 34.77 12.43
N ILE A 9 4.89 34.75 12.01
CA ILE A 9 3.68 35.43 12.47
C ILE A 9 2.48 34.50 12.24
N PHE A 10 1.62 34.37 13.26
CA PHE A 10 0.33 33.69 13.15
C PHE A 10 -0.58 34.48 12.19
N CYS A 11 -0.99 33.84 11.10
CA CYS A 11 -2.30 34.05 10.49
C CYS A 11 -3.00 32.68 10.52
N ALA A 12 -4.03 32.56 11.35
CA ALA A 12 -4.98 31.47 11.26
C ALA A 12 -5.75 31.60 9.93
N ASP A 13 -6.11 30.46 9.33
CA ASP A 13 -7.05 30.29 8.19
C ASP A 13 -6.51 30.30 6.75
N THR A 14 -5.29 29.79 6.50
CA THR A 14 -4.95 29.23 5.18
C THR A 14 -4.08 27.98 5.31
N ILE A 15 -4.66 26.82 5.02
CA ILE A 15 -3.90 25.57 4.89
C ILE A 15 -2.87 25.79 3.77
N PRO A 16 -1.56 25.61 4.00
CA PRO A 16 -0.55 25.79 2.96
C PRO A 16 -0.80 24.75 1.86
N CYS A 17 -1.41 25.19 0.76
CA CYS A 17 -1.64 24.36 -0.41
C CYS A 17 -0.34 24.35 -1.22
N GLU A 18 0.38 23.23 -1.21
CA GLU A 18 1.52 23.08 -2.12
C GLU A 18 1.00 22.91 -3.56
N PRO A 19 1.66 23.53 -4.55
CA PRO A 19 1.26 23.41 -5.95
C PRO A 19 1.41 21.98 -6.47
N SER A 20 2.26 21.15 -5.86
CA SER A 20 2.43 19.72 -6.09
C SER A 20 3.30 19.15 -4.96
N SER A 21 3.17 17.87 -4.63
CA SER A 21 3.96 17.24 -3.57
C SER A 21 4.50 15.89 -4.03
N VAL A 22 5.76 15.58 -3.68
CA VAL A 22 6.36 14.26 -3.90
C VAL A 22 6.29 13.48 -2.60
N LEU A 23 5.61 12.34 -2.63
CA LEU A 23 5.38 11.49 -1.47
C LEU A 23 5.99 10.11 -1.72
N VAL A 24 6.64 9.56 -0.70
CA VAL A 24 7.26 8.23 -0.76
C VAL A 24 6.20 7.16 -0.50
N GLN A 25 6.29 6.05 -1.24
CA GLN A 25 5.40 4.89 -1.17
C GLN A 25 6.20 3.62 -0.87
N GLY A 26 5.54 2.47 -0.97
CA GLY A 26 6.17 1.16 -0.94
C GLY A 26 6.81 0.82 0.42
N SER A 27 7.80 -0.06 0.38
CA SER A 27 8.52 -0.55 1.58
C SER A 27 9.16 0.59 2.39
N THR A 28 9.65 1.63 1.70
CA THR A 28 10.25 2.81 2.33
C THR A 28 9.22 3.57 3.17
N SER A 29 8.01 3.77 2.66
CA SER A 29 6.94 4.41 3.43
C SER A 29 6.51 3.62 4.68
N LEU A 30 6.72 2.29 4.67
CA LEU A 30 6.42 1.39 5.79
C LEU A 30 7.62 1.18 6.73
N GLY A 31 8.76 1.85 6.51
CA GLY A 31 9.97 1.66 7.31
C GLY A 31 10.66 0.29 7.13
N ALA A 32 10.30 -0.44 6.08
CA ALA A 32 10.76 -1.79 5.77
C ALA A 32 11.80 -1.84 4.63
N SER A 33 12.35 -0.69 4.23
CA SER A 33 13.40 -0.63 3.19
C SER A 33 14.77 -1.08 3.70
N PHE A 34 15.55 -1.65 2.80
CA PHE A 34 16.94 -2.06 3.03
C PHE A 34 17.90 -1.05 2.38
N LYS A 35 19.19 -1.11 2.74
CA LYS A 35 20.21 -0.11 2.35
C LYS A 35 20.36 0.11 0.83
N ASN A 36 19.96 -0.86 0.01
CA ASN A 36 20.03 -0.82 -1.45
C ASN A 36 18.65 -0.95 -2.11
N SER A 37 17.56 -0.71 -1.37
CA SER A 37 16.22 -0.74 -1.93
C SER A 37 15.98 0.44 -2.87
N ASP A 38 15.14 0.21 -3.87
CA ASP A 38 14.52 1.25 -4.67
C ASP A 38 13.57 2.12 -3.83
N ILE A 39 13.34 3.33 -4.31
CA ILE A 39 12.36 4.26 -3.75
C ILE A 39 11.18 4.37 -4.71
N ASP A 40 10.03 3.88 -4.28
CA ASP A 40 8.76 4.21 -4.91
C ASP A 40 8.31 5.61 -4.48
N ALA A 41 8.03 6.48 -5.43
CA ALA A 41 7.53 7.83 -5.17
C ALA A 41 6.35 8.18 -6.07
N VAL A 42 5.45 9.01 -5.55
CA VAL A 42 4.33 9.57 -6.30
C VAL A 42 4.40 11.10 -6.27
N LEU A 43 4.43 11.70 -7.45
CA LEU A 43 4.18 13.11 -7.65
C LEU A 43 2.66 13.33 -7.69
N VAL A 44 2.13 13.94 -6.62
CA VAL A 44 0.73 14.32 -6.52
C VAL A 44 0.57 15.74 -7.06
N THR A 45 -0.36 15.94 -7.98
CA THR A 45 -0.55 17.23 -8.68
C THR A 45 -2.01 17.68 -8.71
N PRO A 46 -2.25 18.99 -8.88
CA PRO A 46 -3.54 19.55 -9.25
C PRO A 46 -4.03 19.08 -10.63
N ASN A 47 -5.30 19.34 -10.91
CA ASN A 47 -6.00 18.91 -12.11
C ASN A 47 -5.46 19.51 -13.43
N PHE A 48 -4.74 20.63 -13.38
CA PHE A 48 -4.18 21.32 -14.55
C PHE A 48 -2.79 20.85 -14.98
N ILE A 49 -2.19 19.88 -14.27
CA ILE A 49 -0.93 19.24 -14.70
C ILE A 49 -1.25 17.97 -15.48
N HIS A 50 -0.73 17.82 -16.69
CA HIS A 50 -1.07 16.71 -17.58
C HIS A 50 0.05 15.66 -17.65
N ARG A 51 -0.28 14.46 -18.16
CA ARG A 51 0.72 13.37 -18.30
C ARG A 51 1.77 13.70 -19.35
N GLU A 52 1.39 14.49 -20.34
CA GLU A 52 2.28 15.03 -21.35
C GLU A 52 3.35 15.95 -20.73
N ASP A 53 3.00 16.71 -19.69
CA ASP A 53 3.97 17.50 -18.92
C ASP A 53 4.91 16.59 -18.12
N PHE A 54 4.34 15.58 -17.45
CA PHE A 54 5.11 14.61 -16.66
C PHE A 54 6.14 13.84 -17.51
N PHE A 55 5.75 13.33 -18.67
CA PHE A 55 6.65 12.60 -19.56
C PHE A 55 7.46 13.50 -20.52
N GLY A 56 7.12 14.78 -20.62
CA GLY A 56 7.74 15.75 -21.50
C GLY A 56 8.57 16.78 -20.75
N SER A 57 7.93 17.85 -20.29
CA SER A 57 8.59 19.02 -19.68
C SER A 57 9.37 18.64 -18.42
N LEU A 58 8.79 17.82 -17.54
CA LEU A 58 9.46 17.34 -16.33
C LEU A 58 10.69 16.49 -16.66
N VAL A 59 10.61 15.55 -17.60
CA VAL A 59 11.77 14.75 -18.05
C VAL A 59 12.91 15.64 -18.54
N ASN A 60 12.59 16.71 -19.28
CA ASN A 60 13.59 17.68 -19.75
C ASN A 60 14.23 18.48 -18.61
N VAL A 61 13.49 18.75 -17.53
CA VAL A 61 14.04 19.38 -16.32
C VAL A 61 14.93 18.40 -15.56
N LEU A 62 14.48 17.17 -15.34
CA LEU A 62 15.23 16.13 -14.62
C LEU A 62 16.58 15.84 -15.30
N LYS A 63 16.62 15.76 -16.64
CA LYS A 63 17.85 15.55 -17.42
C LYS A 63 18.92 16.63 -17.26
N LYS A 64 18.55 17.83 -16.81
CA LYS A 64 19.50 18.94 -16.58
C LYS A 64 20.15 18.87 -15.20
N HIS A 65 19.62 18.06 -14.29
CA HIS A 65 20.10 17.98 -12.92
C HIS A 65 21.22 16.95 -12.80
N GLN A 66 22.41 17.37 -12.34
CA GLN A 66 23.61 16.52 -12.33
C GLN A 66 23.49 15.27 -11.45
N SER A 67 22.74 15.36 -10.36
CA SER A 67 22.51 14.23 -9.44
C SER A 67 21.54 13.16 -9.97
N ILE A 68 20.87 13.41 -11.11
CA ILE A 68 19.86 12.51 -11.68
C ILE A 68 20.40 11.88 -12.96
N GLN A 69 20.47 10.55 -12.96
CA GLN A 69 21.02 9.75 -14.05
C GLN A 69 20.00 8.67 -14.47
N GLU A 70 20.30 7.97 -15.57
CA GLU A 70 19.53 6.80 -16.03
C GLU A 70 18.01 7.03 -16.15
N ILE A 71 17.59 8.23 -16.59
CA ILE A 71 16.18 8.59 -16.70
C ILE A 71 15.51 7.82 -17.84
N LEU A 72 14.53 6.98 -17.50
CA LEU A 72 13.74 6.15 -18.40
C LEU A 72 12.23 6.36 -18.19
N PRO A 73 11.56 7.12 -19.07
CA PRO A 73 10.10 7.25 -19.09
C PRO A 73 9.41 5.98 -19.59
N ILE A 74 8.37 5.51 -18.89
CA ILE A 74 7.57 4.32 -19.23
C ILE A 74 6.07 4.67 -19.26
N PRO A 75 5.57 5.27 -20.36
CA PRO A 75 4.21 5.81 -20.43
C PRO A 75 3.11 4.76 -20.65
N TYR A 76 3.44 3.56 -21.14
CA TYR A 76 2.48 2.54 -21.57
C TYR A 76 2.36 1.35 -20.60
N ALA A 77 2.79 1.51 -19.35
CA ALA A 77 2.64 0.51 -18.30
C ALA A 77 1.24 0.56 -17.65
N PHE A 78 0.91 -0.47 -16.85
CA PHE A 78 -0.34 -0.50 -16.08
C PHE A 78 -0.47 0.69 -15.12
N VAL A 79 0.65 1.10 -14.50
CA VAL A 79 0.81 2.40 -13.83
C VAL A 79 1.99 3.10 -14.51
N PRO A 80 1.75 4.14 -15.34
CA PRO A 80 2.82 4.87 -16.01
C PRO A 80 3.78 5.54 -15.02
N LEU A 81 5.08 5.43 -15.28
CA LEU A 81 6.12 5.90 -14.35
C LEU A 81 7.40 6.34 -15.08
N ILE A 82 8.26 7.08 -14.39
CA ILE A 82 9.63 7.41 -14.80
C ILE A 82 10.58 6.70 -13.85
N LYS A 83 11.44 5.83 -14.37
CA LYS A 83 12.57 5.29 -13.61
C LYS A 83 13.74 6.25 -13.71
N MET A 84 14.46 6.45 -12.63
CA MET A 84 15.69 7.26 -12.61
C MET A 84 16.62 6.81 -11.49
N LYS A 85 17.88 7.24 -11.55
CA LYS A 85 18.84 7.08 -10.47
C LYS A 85 19.18 8.44 -9.87
N VAL A 86 18.94 8.61 -8.57
CA VAL A 86 19.26 9.84 -7.83
C VAL A 86 20.36 9.49 -6.82
N GLU A 87 21.56 10.04 -7.00
CA GLU A 87 22.71 9.78 -6.09
C GLU A 87 22.90 8.28 -5.79
N GLU A 88 23.00 7.47 -6.85
CA GLU A 88 23.08 6.00 -6.82
C GLU A 88 21.83 5.23 -6.38
N THR A 89 20.77 5.90 -5.93
CA THR A 89 19.51 5.26 -5.52
C THR A 89 18.52 5.19 -6.68
N CYS A 90 17.99 4.00 -6.96
CA CYS A 90 16.94 3.82 -7.97
C CYS A 90 15.61 4.39 -7.45
N VAL A 91 14.94 5.20 -8.27
CA VAL A 91 13.65 5.83 -7.96
C VAL A 91 12.65 5.53 -9.07
N ASP A 92 11.50 4.97 -8.70
CA ASP A 92 10.33 4.81 -9.56
C ASP A 92 9.34 5.94 -9.22
N LEU A 93 9.22 6.93 -10.11
CA LEU A 93 8.34 8.09 -9.93
C LEU A 93 7.05 7.93 -10.74
N ILE A 94 5.91 7.95 -10.07
CA ILE A 94 4.56 7.89 -10.67
C ILE A 94 3.89 9.27 -10.60
N LEU A 95 3.02 9.60 -11.55
CA LEU A 95 2.14 10.77 -11.47
C LEU A 95 0.74 10.38 -10.98
N SER A 96 0.23 11.09 -9.97
CA SER A 96 -1.17 11.05 -9.56
C SER A 96 -1.81 12.44 -9.56
N ARG A 97 -2.74 12.64 -10.49
CA ARG A 97 -3.44 13.90 -10.67
C ARG A 97 -4.78 13.89 -9.92
N LEU A 98 -4.95 14.80 -8.98
CA LEU A 98 -6.21 15.00 -8.26
C LEU A 98 -7.20 15.80 -9.12
N ASN A 99 -8.49 15.62 -8.88
CA ASN A 99 -9.53 16.50 -9.42
C ASN A 99 -9.73 17.75 -8.53
N LEU A 100 -8.63 18.38 -8.13
CA LEU A 100 -8.60 19.58 -7.30
C LEU A 100 -7.61 20.59 -7.91
N PRO A 101 -7.82 21.90 -7.70
CA PRO A 101 -6.88 22.93 -8.15
C PRO A 101 -5.64 23.05 -7.24
N TYR A 102 -5.52 22.20 -6.22
CA TYR A 102 -4.41 22.15 -5.27
C TYR A 102 -4.18 20.71 -4.77
N VAL A 103 -3.07 20.47 -4.08
CA VAL A 103 -2.81 19.23 -3.34
C VAL A 103 -3.10 19.45 -1.84
N PRO A 104 -4.03 18.71 -1.22
CA PRO A 104 -4.27 18.80 0.22
C PRO A 104 -3.01 18.45 1.04
N CYS A 105 -2.76 19.22 2.10
CA CYS A 105 -1.67 18.97 3.04
C CYS A 105 -2.21 19.03 4.49
N PRO A 106 -2.23 17.90 5.24
CA PRO A 106 -1.80 16.57 4.81
C PRO A 106 -2.77 15.94 3.79
N LEU A 107 -2.23 15.12 2.88
CA LEU A 107 -3.05 14.27 2.01
C LEU A 107 -3.55 13.08 2.83
N THR A 108 -4.87 12.93 2.94
CA THR A 108 -5.50 11.84 3.71
C THR A 108 -6.57 11.13 2.88
N PHE A 109 -6.83 9.86 3.19
CA PHE A 109 -7.77 8.99 2.48
C PHE A 109 -9.03 8.67 3.30
N ASN A 110 -9.52 9.66 4.07
CA ASN A 110 -10.64 9.46 5.00
C ASN A 110 -12.02 9.52 4.32
N GLU A 111 -12.10 10.13 3.15
CA GLU A 111 -13.33 10.22 2.37
C GLU A 111 -13.66 8.88 1.70
N LYS A 112 -14.95 8.69 1.38
CA LYS A 112 -15.37 7.50 0.65
C LYS A 112 -14.77 7.50 -0.77
N PRO A 113 -14.47 6.33 -1.37
CA PRO A 113 -13.82 6.28 -2.68
C PRO A 113 -14.59 7.02 -3.78
N GLU A 114 -15.93 6.98 -3.77
CA GLU A 114 -16.78 7.70 -4.72
C GLU A 114 -16.64 9.22 -4.65
N VAL A 115 -16.22 9.77 -3.51
CA VAL A 115 -15.96 11.21 -3.32
C VAL A 115 -14.52 11.51 -3.68
N PHE A 116 -13.56 10.82 -3.05
CA PHE A 116 -12.14 11.12 -3.16
C PHE A 116 -11.60 10.92 -4.59
N TYR A 117 -12.02 9.84 -5.26
CA TYR A 117 -11.57 9.52 -6.61
C TYR A 117 -12.51 10.04 -7.72
N ASN A 118 -13.46 10.92 -7.37
CA ASN A 118 -14.39 11.48 -8.34
C ASN A 118 -13.63 12.24 -9.46
N ASN A 119 -13.85 11.84 -10.72
CA ASN A 119 -13.14 12.34 -11.90
C ASN A 119 -11.60 12.23 -11.83
N VAL A 120 -11.06 11.36 -10.98
CA VAL A 120 -9.64 10.98 -10.98
C VAL A 120 -9.46 9.82 -11.96
N ASP A 121 -8.49 9.94 -12.87
CA ASP A 121 -8.26 8.89 -13.87
C ASP A 121 -7.67 7.61 -13.24
N GLN A 122 -7.87 6.47 -13.90
CA GLN A 122 -7.48 5.16 -13.39
C GLN A 122 -6.00 5.03 -13.00
N TYR A 123 -5.10 5.70 -13.72
CA TYR A 123 -3.68 5.62 -13.44
C TYR A 123 -3.34 6.40 -12.18
N SER A 124 -3.97 7.57 -11.99
CA SER A 124 -3.85 8.36 -10.76
C SER A 124 -4.45 7.64 -9.55
N VAL A 125 -5.59 6.95 -9.71
CA VAL A 125 -6.16 6.11 -8.63
C VAL A 125 -5.20 4.99 -8.25
N HIS A 126 -4.60 4.30 -9.23
CA HIS A 126 -3.61 3.27 -8.95
C HIS A 126 -2.31 3.83 -8.37
N GLY A 127 -1.84 4.99 -8.83
CA GLY A 127 -0.68 5.68 -8.29
C GLY A 127 -0.86 6.11 -6.83
N LEU A 128 -2.08 6.46 -6.39
CA LEU A 128 -2.37 6.80 -5.00
C LEU A 128 -2.53 5.57 -4.08
N SER A 129 -2.72 4.38 -4.64
CA SER A 129 -3.06 3.19 -3.85
C SER A 129 -1.98 2.81 -2.82
N GLY A 130 -0.70 3.06 -3.11
CA GLY A 130 0.40 2.83 -2.17
C GLY A 130 0.34 3.74 -0.94
N LEU A 131 0.00 5.02 -1.12
CA LEU A 131 -0.16 5.96 0.00
C LEU A 131 -1.39 5.60 0.84
N HIS A 132 -2.50 5.27 0.19
CA HIS A 132 -3.71 4.84 0.87
C HIS A 132 -3.47 3.56 1.66
N LEU A 133 -2.74 2.60 1.08
CA LEU A 133 -2.36 1.36 1.77
C LEU A 133 -1.53 1.63 3.03
N ALA A 134 -0.51 2.49 2.93
CA ALA A 134 0.32 2.87 4.07
C ALA A 134 -0.50 3.53 5.18
N GLN A 135 -1.37 4.51 4.85
CA GLN A 135 -2.28 5.11 5.83
C GLN A 135 -3.18 4.05 6.46
N LYS A 136 -3.75 3.15 5.64
CA LYS A 136 -4.66 2.11 6.12
C LYS A 136 -3.96 1.12 7.06
N PHE A 137 -2.69 0.82 6.82
CA PHE A 137 -1.88 0.00 7.73
C PHE A 137 -1.63 0.72 9.05
N HIS A 138 -1.29 2.00 9.03
CA HIS A 138 -1.21 2.81 10.26
C HIS A 138 -2.53 2.82 11.05
N ASP A 139 -3.68 2.87 10.37
CA ASP A 139 -4.99 2.85 11.02
C ASP A 139 -5.34 1.49 11.64
N LEU A 140 -4.89 0.40 11.01
CA LEU A 140 -5.21 -0.97 11.40
C LEU A 140 -4.22 -1.57 12.40
N VAL A 141 -2.97 -1.10 12.42
CA VAL A 141 -1.87 -1.65 13.24
C VAL A 141 -1.67 -0.85 14.53
N PRO A 142 -1.86 -1.47 15.70
CA PRO A 142 -1.68 -0.76 16.96
C PRO A 142 -0.23 -0.60 17.41
N ASP A 143 0.68 -1.48 16.95
CA ASP A 143 2.13 -1.33 17.13
C ASP A 143 2.85 -1.38 15.79
N PHE A 144 3.07 -0.20 15.21
CA PHE A 144 3.67 -0.07 13.89
C PHE A 144 5.16 -0.45 13.87
N SER A 145 5.86 -0.30 15.00
CA SER A 145 7.26 -0.70 15.11
C SER A 145 7.37 -2.22 15.02
N LEU A 146 6.55 -2.93 15.79
CA LEU A 146 6.51 -4.39 15.78
C LEU A 146 6.07 -4.94 14.42
N PHE A 147 5.11 -4.29 13.76
CA PHE A 147 4.73 -4.62 12.38
C PHE A 147 5.91 -4.48 11.40
N THR A 148 6.65 -3.38 11.50
CA THR A 148 7.81 -3.13 10.64
C THR A 148 8.92 -4.16 10.86
N ASP A 149 9.17 -4.55 12.11
CA ASP A 149 10.16 -5.58 12.44
C ASP A 149 9.73 -6.96 11.91
N LEU A 150 8.45 -7.29 12.02
CA LEU A 150 7.88 -8.52 11.47
C LEU A 150 7.96 -8.55 9.94
N LEU A 151 7.63 -7.44 9.27
CA LEU A 151 7.82 -7.27 7.83
C LEU A 151 9.27 -7.51 7.41
N LYS A 152 10.24 -6.99 8.16
CA LYS A 152 11.67 -7.19 7.84
C LYS A 152 12.09 -8.65 7.98
N VAL A 153 11.70 -9.33 9.05
CA VAL A 153 12.07 -10.74 9.28
C VAL A 153 11.49 -11.67 8.22
N THR A 154 10.24 -11.44 7.84
CA THR A 154 9.54 -12.25 6.86
C THR A 154 10.02 -11.97 5.43
N SER A 155 10.30 -10.70 5.09
CA SER A 155 10.83 -10.31 3.77
C SER A 155 12.30 -10.69 3.55
N LEU A 156 13.11 -10.78 4.61
CA LEU A 156 14.51 -11.26 4.55
C LEU A 156 14.62 -12.76 4.27
N SER A 157 13.55 -13.51 4.54
CA SER A 157 13.51 -14.91 4.17
C SER A 157 13.25 -14.95 2.67
N ASP A 158 14.31 -15.15 1.85
CA ASP A 158 14.32 -15.37 0.38
C ASP A 158 13.29 -16.40 -0.15
N SER A 159 12.47 -16.97 0.72
CA SER A 159 11.23 -17.66 0.42
C SER A 159 10.29 -16.81 -0.46
N TYR A 160 9.57 -17.48 -1.35
CA TYR A 160 8.47 -17.00 -2.21
C TYR A 160 7.34 -16.23 -1.49
N LEU A 161 7.49 -15.95 -0.19
CA LEU A 161 6.62 -15.24 0.74
C LEU A 161 6.74 -13.71 0.66
N GLY A 162 7.84 -13.16 0.13
CA GLY A 162 8.02 -11.69 0.03
C GLY A 162 6.94 -10.96 -0.81
N LEU A 163 6.17 -11.69 -1.63
CA LEU A 163 5.03 -11.17 -2.39
C LEU A 163 3.70 -11.13 -1.59
N LEU A 164 3.65 -11.83 -0.46
CA LEU A 164 2.43 -12.06 0.33
C LEU A 164 2.46 -11.32 1.68
N ASP A 165 3.64 -10.82 2.08
CA ASP A 165 3.95 -10.42 3.45
C ASP A 165 3.03 -9.35 4.04
N GLN A 166 2.83 -8.24 3.32
CA GLN A 166 2.29 -7.05 3.97
C GLN A 166 0.84 -7.22 4.42
N THR A 167 -0.01 -7.84 3.61
CA THR A 167 -1.45 -7.98 3.93
C THR A 167 -1.71 -9.19 4.82
N ILE A 168 -0.94 -10.26 4.69
CA ILE A 168 -1.02 -11.45 5.54
C ILE A 168 -0.60 -11.13 6.97
N ILE A 169 0.53 -10.44 7.14
CA ILE A 169 1.03 -10.06 8.48
C ILE A 169 0.03 -9.17 9.20
N LEU A 170 -0.64 -8.28 8.48
CA LEU A 170 -1.65 -7.41 9.05
C LEU A 170 -2.94 -8.12 9.42
N ALA A 171 -3.33 -9.15 8.66
CA ALA A 171 -4.46 -10.01 9.03
C ALA A 171 -4.20 -10.58 10.41
N GLU A 172 -3.00 -11.10 10.60
CA GLU A 172 -2.61 -11.73 11.86
C GLU A 172 -2.54 -10.72 13.01
N LEU A 173 -1.89 -9.57 12.82
CA LEU A 173 -1.79 -8.54 13.86
C LEU A 173 -3.16 -7.99 14.27
N VAL A 174 -4.08 -7.82 13.32
CA VAL A 174 -5.44 -7.35 13.58
C VAL A 174 -6.29 -8.45 14.24
N GLU A 175 -6.18 -9.70 13.81
CA GLU A 175 -6.91 -10.84 14.39
C GLU A 175 -6.47 -11.13 15.82
N LEU A 176 -5.17 -11.09 16.11
CA LEU A 176 -4.63 -11.33 17.46
C LEU A 176 -5.11 -10.32 18.50
N GLN A 177 -5.44 -9.11 18.07
CA GLN A 177 -5.89 -8.05 18.97
C GLN A 177 -7.40 -7.89 19.01
N SER A 178 -8.11 -8.32 17.97
CA SER A 178 -9.58 -8.34 17.94
C SER A 178 -10.16 -9.61 18.58
N GLY A 179 -9.39 -10.70 18.68
CA GLY A 179 -9.83 -11.97 19.28
C GLY A 179 -10.94 -12.67 18.49
N VAL A 180 -11.20 -12.22 17.25
CA VAL A 180 -12.23 -12.77 16.36
C VAL A 180 -11.55 -13.23 15.08
N PRO A 181 -11.55 -14.54 14.76
CA PRO A 181 -11.03 -15.01 13.48
C PRO A 181 -11.92 -14.48 12.33
N SER A 182 -11.32 -14.14 11.19
CA SER A 182 -11.98 -13.58 9.99
C SER A 182 -13.06 -14.47 9.32
N ARG A 183 -13.47 -15.58 9.95
CA ARG A 183 -14.48 -16.51 9.45
C ARG A 183 -15.94 -16.10 9.72
N SER A 184 -16.22 -15.02 10.43
CA SER A 184 -17.60 -14.61 10.73
C SER A 184 -17.91 -13.21 10.20
N LEU A 185 -18.09 -13.11 8.88
CA LEU A 185 -18.75 -11.97 8.23
C LEU A 185 -20.24 -12.25 8.06
N ASP A 186 -20.89 -12.81 9.09
CA ASP A 186 -22.35 -12.84 9.19
C ASP A 186 -22.81 -13.11 10.64
N SER A 187 -22.67 -12.11 11.50
CA SER A 187 -23.50 -12.01 12.71
C SER A 187 -23.47 -10.56 13.16
N GLY A 188 -24.56 -9.84 12.92
CA GLY A 188 -24.78 -8.46 13.31
C GLY A 188 -24.90 -8.28 14.82
N ASP A 189 -23.84 -8.61 15.55
CA ASP A 189 -23.77 -8.38 16.98
C ASP A 189 -22.70 -7.33 17.32
N SER A 190 -23.16 -6.29 18.00
CA SER A 190 -22.44 -5.05 18.27
C SER A 190 -21.62 -5.18 19.56
N HIS A 191 -20.83 -6.24 19.69
CA HIS A 191 -19.90 -6.37 20.80
C HIS A 191 -18.53 -5.82 20.38
N LYS A 192 -18.22 -4.59 20.83
CA LYS A 192 -16.86 -4.04 20.80
C LYS A 192 -15.95 -5.00 21.58
N PRO A 193 -15.03 -5.75 20.94
CA PRO A 193 -14.09 -6.56 21.68
C PRO A 193 -13.20 -5.62 22.51
N SER A 194 -13.09 -5.91 23.80
CA SER A 194 -12.11 -5.28 24.67
C SER A 194 -10.73 -5.50 24.04
N LYS A 195 -10.05 -4.40 23.67
CA LYS A 195 -8.68 -4.40 23.15
C LYS A 195 -7.74 -4.95 24.23
N ARG A 196 -7.70 -6.27 24.43
CA ARG A 196 -6.61 -6.90 25.19
C ARG A 196 -5.38 -6.75 24.31
N LYS A 197 -4.53 -5.78 24.67
CA LYS A 197 -3.17 -5.67 24.18
C LYS A 197 -2.43 -6.91 24.68
N VAL A 198 -2.48 -7.99 23.90
CA VAL A 198 -1.55 -9.10 24.09
C VAL A 198 -0.18 -8.51 23.80
N ASP A 199 0.71 -8.53 24.80
CA ASP A 199 2.10 -8.10 24.65
C ASP A 199 2.85 -9.19 23.87
N ALA A 200 2.54 -9.28 22.57
CA ALA A 200 3.07 -10.30 21.68
C ALA A 200 4.51 -9.91 21.31
N THR A 201 5.45 -10.81 21.57
CA THR A 201 6.84 -10.63 21.10
C THR A 201 6.93 -10.90 19.60
N LEU A 202 7.95 -10.35 18.93
CA LEU A 202 8.23 -10.63 17.51
C LEU A 202 8.28 -12.14 17.22
N THR A 203 8.95 -12.92 18.07
CA THR A 203 9.03 -14.38 17.96
C THR A 203 7.66 -15.04 18.01
N THR A 204 6.81 -14.61 18.95
CA THR A 204 5.44 -15.12 19.08
C THR A 204 4.63 -14.83 17.82
N LEU A 205 4.75 -13.63 17.26
CA LEU A 205 4.04 -13.26 16.03
C LEU A 205 4.50 -14.08 14.82
N VAL A 206 5.81 -14.32 14.68
CA VAL A 206 6.34 -15.19 13.61
C VAL A 206 5.78 -16.61 13.74
N GLN A 207 5.76 -17.18 14.95
CA GLN A 207 5.20 -18.52 15.19
C GLN A 207 3.72 -18.60 14.85
N ILE A 208 2.95 -17.59 15.26
CA ILE A 208 1.52 -17.53 14.98
C ILE A 208 1.29 -17.41 13.47
N PHE A 209 2.02 -16.53 12.78
CA PHE A 209 1.93 -16.37 11.32
C PHE A 209 2.08 -17.72 10.59
N PHE A 210 3.15 -18.47 10.87
CA PHE A 210 3.38 -19.77 10.23
C PHE A 210 2.31 -20.80 10.62
N THR A 211 1.90 -20.84 11.89
CA THR A 211 0.85 -21.73 12.38
C THR A 211 -0.50 -21.43 11.72
N TYR A 212 -0.83 -20.16 11.53
CA TYR A 212 -2.10 -19.73 10.94
C TYR A 212 -2.17 -20.08 9.45
N PHE A 213 -1.15 -19.68 8.68
CA PHE A 213 -1.15 -19.87 7.22
C PHE A 213 -0.83 -21.29 6.77
N SER A 214 -0.25 -22.13 7.64
CA SER A 214 -0.09 -23.57 7.38
C SER A 214 -1.43 -24.33 7.38
N HIS A 215 -2.43 -23.82 8.12
CA HIS A 215 -3.77 -24.40 8.22
C HIS A 215 -4.83 -23.61 7.41
N TRP A 216 -4.43 -22.54 6.73
CA TRP A 216 -5.35 -21.73 5.94
C TRP A 216 -5.94 -22.53 4.77
N LEU A 217 -7.25 -22.44 4.59
CA LEU A 217 -8.00 -23.18 3.59
C LEU A 217 -8.01 -22.46 2.24
N TRP A 218 -6.86 -22.39 1.57
CA TRP A 218 -6.77 -21.83 0.22
C TRP A 218 -7.77 -22.55 -0.74
N PRO A 219 -8.50 -21.83 -1.62
CA PRO A 219 -8.34 -20.43 -1.99
C PRO A 219 -9.27 -19.45 -1.22
N CYS A 220 -9.64 -19.73 0.04
CA CYS A 220 -10.36 -18.74 0.84
C CYS A 220 -9.55 -17.42 0.89
N PRO A 221 -10.17 -16.25 0.63
CA PRO A 221 -9.46 -14.98 0.55
C PRO A 221 -9.11 -14.42 1.92
N VAL A 222 -7.90 -13.88 2.04
CA VAL A 222 -7.50 -13.06 3.19
C VAL A 222 -8.02 -11.64 2.98
N ILE A 223 -8.91 -11.17 3.85
CA ILE A 223 -9.58 -9.87 3.73
C ILE A 223 -9.47 -9.12 5.06
N LEU A 224 -8.86 -7.93 5.04
CA LEU A 224 -8.62 -7.10 6.23
C LEU A 224 -9.68 -6.01 6.45
N SER A 225 -10.41 -5.66 5.39
CA SER A 225 -11.41 -4.60 5.42
C SER A 225 -12.58 -4.97 4.52
N PRO A 226 -13.78 -4.43 4.76
CA PRO A 226 -14.92 -4.65 3.88
C PRO A 226 -14.57 -4.29 2.43
N VAL A 227 -14.79 -5.25 1.54
CA VAL A 227 -14.58 -5.05 0.10
C VAL A 227 -15.70 -4.20 -0.45
N VAL A 228 -15.37 -3.00 -0.94
CA VAL A 228 -16.33 -2.08 -1.54
C VAL A 228 -16.25 -2.10 -3.07
N SER A 229 -17.41 -1.96 -3.70
CA SER A 229 -17.55 -1.81 -5.15
C SER A 229 -18.18 -0.47 -5.44
N VAL A 230 -17.54 0.31 -6.31
CA VAL A 230 -17.99 1.65 -6.72
C VAL A 230 -18.12 1.68 -8.25
N PRO A 231 -19.26 1.25 -8.80
CA PRO A 231 -19.47 1.15 -10.26
C PRO A 231 -19.28 2.47 -11.01
N GLU A 232 -19.56 3.60 -10.36
CA GLU A 232 -19.50 4.96 -10.92
C GLU A 232 -18.07 5.32 -11.37
N LEU A 233 -17.06 4.82 -10.65
CA LEU A 233 -15.64 5.04 -10.97
C LEU A 233 -15.16 4.18 -12.14
N ARG A 234 -15.94 3.18 -12.57
CA ARG A 234 -15.61 2.26 -13.68
C ARG A 234 -14.24 1.59 -13.55
N LEU A 235 -13.77 1.42 -12.32
CA LEU A 235 -12.52 0.72 -12.01
C LEU A 235 -12.79 -0.73 -11.66
N TYR A 236 -11.92 -1.62 -12.12
CA TYR A 236 -11.93 -2.99 -11.64
C TYR A 236 -11.51 -3.02 -10.17
N SER A 237 -12.39 -3.53 -9.32
CA SER A 237 -12.14 -3.85 -7.93
C SER A 237 -12.43 -5.33 -7.73
N TRP A 238 -11.51 -6.05 -7.08
CA TRP A 238 -11.69 -7.44 -6.73
C TRP A 238 -12.95 -7.59 -5.85
N HIS A 239 -13.76 -8.61 -6.11
CA HIS A 239 -14.97 -8.87 -5.32
C HIS A 239 -15.21 -10.39 -5.26
N PRO A 240 -15.61 -10.97 -4.11
CA PRO A 240 -15.77 -12.42 -3.96
C PRO A 240 -16.70 -13.03 -5.01
N LYS A 241 -17.85 -12.39 -5.28
CA LYS A 241 -18.83 -12.82 -6.29
C LYS A 241 -18.26 -12.91 -7.71
N ASN A 242 -17.29 -12.05 -8.03
CA ASN A 242 -16.65 -12.00 -9.35
C ASN A 242 -15.44 -12.94 -9.43
N ALA A 243 -14.79 -13.21 -8.30
CA ALA A 243 -13.65 -14.12 -8.21
C ALA A 243 -14.06 -15.57 -8.51
N SER A 244 -15.22 -16.01 -8.03
CA SER A 244 -15.80 -17.35 -8.30
C SER A 244 -15.98 -17.62 -9.80
N LEU A 245 -16.30 -16.59 -10.58
CA LEU A 245 -16.49 -16.68 -12.03
C LEU A 245 -15.18 -16.85 -12.79
N LYS A 246 -14.05 -16.39 -12.22
CA LYS A 246 -12.73 -16.45 -12.86
C LYS A 246 -11.89 -17.65 -12.41
N ASN A 247 -12.22 -18.35 -11.33
CA ASN A 247 -11.64 -19.63 -10.88
C ASN A 247 -10.09 -19.79 -10.97
N HIS A 248 -9.34 -18.69 -10.92
CA HIS A 248 -7.89 -18.68 -11.14
C HIS A 248 -7.08 -18.21 -9.93
N ASP A 249 -7.71 -17.55 -8.95
CA ASP A 249 -7.01 -17.07 -7.75
C ASP A 249 -6.71 -18.25 -6.81
N LEU A 250 -5.45 -18.63 -6.69
CA LEU A 250 -5.02 -19.78 -5.88
C LEU A 250 -4.79 -19.41 -4.41
N MET A 251 -4.31 -18.21 -4.16
CA MET A 251 -4.01 -17.69 -2.82
C MET A 251 -4.48 -16.24 -2.68
N PRO A 252 -5.79 -15.93 -2.79
CA PRO A 252 -6.25 -14.55 -2.85
C PRO A 252 -5.96 -13.80 -1.55
N ILE A 253 -5.21 -12.70 -1.66
CA ILE A 253 -4.88 -11.79 -0.56
C ILE A 253 -5.27 -10.40 -1.00
N ILE A 254 -6.27 -9.83 -0.35
CA ILE A 254 -7.00 -8.69 -0.88
C ILE A 254 -6.54 -7.42 -0.20
N THR A 255 -6.07 -6.44 -0.98
CA THR A 255 -5.65 -5.14 -0.45
C THR A 255 -6.81 -4.47 0.30
N PRO A 256 -6.57 -3.86 1.48
CA PRO A 256 -7.63 -3.29 2.32
C PRO A 256 -8.22 -1.97 1.81
N VAL A 257 -7.71 -1.46 0.69
CA VAL A 257 -8.07 -0.15 0.14
C VAL A 257 -8.64 -0.31 -1.26
N PHE A 258 -9.57 0.57 -1.61
CA PHE A 258 -10.11 0.65 -2.96
C PHE A 258 -9.08 1.26 -3.94
N PRO A 259 -9.02 0.80 -5.20
CA PRO A 259 -9.66 -0.41 -5.71
C PRO A 259 -9.00 -1.67 -5.13
N HIS A 260 -9.82 -2.61 -4.66
CA HIS A 260 -9.32 -3.84 -4.06
C HIS A 260 -8.63 -4.69 -5.13
N LYS A 261 -7.44 -5.23 -4.82
CA LYS A 261 -6.67 -6.07 -5.72
C LYS A 261 -6.23 -7.34 -5.01
N ASN A 262 -6.10 -8.43 -5.76
CA ASN A 262 -5.39 -9.60 -5.28
C ASN A 262 -3.88 -9.34 -5.38
N ALA A 263 -3.19 -9.17 -4.25
CA ALA A 263 -1.74 -8.98 -4.20
C ALA A 263 -0.98 -10.21 -4.71
N ALA A 264 -1.58 -11.39 -4.60
CA ALA A 264 -1.02 -12.68 -4.99
C ALA A 264 -1.51 -13.20 -6.35
N TYR A 265 -1.91 -12.31 -7.25
CA TYR A 265 -2.45 -12.69 -8.57
C TYR A 265 -1.44 -13.46 -9.47
N THR A 266 -0.15 -13.34 -9.16
CA THR A 266 0.94 -14.03 -9.87
C THR A 266 1.15 -15.46 -9.39
N VAL A 267 0.56 -15.87 -8.26
CA VAL A 267 0.72 -17.23 -7.73
C VAL A 267 0.18 -18.26 -8.72
N ARG A 268 0.97 -19.32 -8.92
CA ARG A 268 0.66 -20.48 -9.78
C ARG A 268 0.65 -21.75 -8.93
N PRO A 269 0.12 -22.89 -9.43
CA PRO A 269 0.00 -24.10 -8.62
C PRO A 269 1.32 -24.55 -7.99
N SER A 270 2.43 -24.50 -8.75
CA SER A 270 3.77 -24.84 -8.25
C SER A 270 4.23 -23.89 -7.15
N THR A 271 4.10 -22.57 -7.33
CA THR A 271 4.48 -21.57 -6.32
C THR A 271 3.61 -21.69 -5.07
N ARG A 272 2.31 -21.94 -5.22
CA ARG A 272 1.39 -22.20 -4.11
C ARG A 272 1.88 -23.39 -3.29
N ASP A 273 2.22 -24.50 -3.93
CA ASP A 273 2.64 -25.71 -3.21
C ASP A 273 3.95 -25.50 -2.45
N ILE A 274 4.88 -24.73 -3.02
CA ILE A 274 6.11 -24.31 -2.33
C ILE A 274 5.77 -23.44 -1.13
N VAL A 275 4.95 -22.40 -1.30
CA VAL A 275 4.56 -21.48 -0.22
C VAL A 275 3.86 -22.23 0.92
N VAL A 276 2.90 -23.11 0.62
CA VAL A 276 2.19 -23.92 1.64
C VAL A 276 3.15 -24.86 2.38
N LYS A 277 4.13 -25.42 1.68
CA LYS A 277 5.16 -26.25 2.30
C LYS A 277 6.04 -25.43 3.24
N GLU A 278 6.44 -24.23 2.83
CA GLU A 278 7.22 -23.31 3.67
C GLU A 278 6.43 -22.86 4.89
N PHE A 279 5.12 -22.59 4.75
CA PHE A 279 4.27 -22.28 5.89
C PHE A 279 4.23 -23.40 6.94
N ARG A 280 4.26 -24.67 6.51
CA ARG A 280 4.31 -25.82 7.42
C ARG A 280 5.69 -26.08 8.02
N ARG A 281 6.75 -25.50 7.43
CA ARG A 281 8.14 -25.70 7.87
C ARG A 281 8.54 -24.68 8.94
N GLY A 282 8.14 -23.43 8.78
CA GLY A 282 8.34 -22.36 9.76
C GLY A 282 7.52 -22.58 11.02
#